data_AF-A0A7S3J0B7-F1
#
_entry.id   AF-A0A7S3J0B7-F1
#
_cell.length_a   1.000
_cell.length_b   1.000
_cell.length_c   1.000
_cell.angle_alpha   90.00
_cell.angle_beta   90.00
_cell.angle_gamma   90.00
#
_symmetry.space_group_name_H-M   'P 1'
#
loop_
_entity.id
_entity.type
_entity.pdbx_description
1 polymer ?
#
loop_
_entity_poly.entity_id
_entity_poly.type
_entity_poly.pdbx_seq_one_letter_code
_entity_poly.pdbx_strand_id
1 'polypeptide(L)'
;GSAKSACSEEVMKHLGITHVLNVSDDIPNYFETNNCFNINYENIFIEDTEDAPIHHYFSRAFNFIDQALFPKSVGGETLLGCANADSEHDLVFGELATVTLKLELETAVVSAWQEDETKCAAFNVDVAVGRLRQIQPQGRVLVHCAMGKSRSATMITMYLMKKFLLPYKLARNIVKTRRETVEINNGFIGHLETFGENDLKYHLVESDNDSESTEGEEAIVC
;
A
#
# COMPACT_ATOMS: atom_id res chain seq x y z
N GLY A 1 12.02 9.32 0.45
CA GLY A 1 13.23 10.12 0.19
C GLY A 1 13.28 11.32 1.11
N SER A 2 14.34 12.13 1.03
CA SER A 2 14.44 13.43 1.72
C SER A 2 14.33 14.58 0.71
N ALA A 3 14.23 15.83 1.17
CA ALA A 3 14.27 17.01 0.31
C ALA A 3 15.53 17.03 -0.58
N LYS A 4 16.69 16.62 -0.05
CA LYS A 4 17.95 16.46 -0.82
C LYS A 4 17.84 15.42 -1.95
N SER A 5 16.98 14.41 -1.83
CA SER A 5 16.67 13.50 -2.93
C SER A 5 15.75 14.16 -3.96
N ALA A 6 14.71 14.86 -3.49
CA ALA A 6 13.70 15.49 -4.32
C ALA A 6 14.20 16.68 -5.15
N CYS A 7 15.28 17.36 -4.71
CA CYS A 7 15.92 18.45 -5.44
C CYS A 7 17.03 18.02 -6.40
N SER A 8 17.31 16.72 -6.54
CA SER A 8 18.43 16.21 -7.35
C SER A 8 17.94 15.74 -8.72
N GLU A 9 18.12 16.59 -9.74
CA GLU A 9 17.74 16.31 -11.12
C GLU A 9 18.40 15.02 -11.66
N GLU A 10 19.65 14.75 -11.25
CA GLU A 10 20.38 13.51 -11.56
C GLU A 10 19.66 12.27 -11.00
N VAL A 11 19.27 12.28 -9.72
CA VAL A 11 18.53 11.18 -9.08
C VAL A 11 17.15 10.99 -9.73
N MET A 12 16.45 12.09 -10.01
CA MET A 12 15.13 12.06 -10.63
C MET A 12 15.18 11.45 -12.05
N LYS A 13 16.18 11.82 -12.87
CA LYS A 13 16.43 11.21 -14.19
C LYS A 13 16.89 9.77 -14.10
N HIS A 14 17.91 9.47 -13.29
CA HIS A 14 18.52 8.14 -13.20
C HIS A 14 17.54 7.08 -12.68
N LEU A 15 16.68 7.43 -11.71
CA LEU A 15 15.66 6.51 -11.20
C LEU A 15 14.38 6.49 -12.07
N GLY A 16 14.23 7.43 -13.01
CA GLY A 16 13.05 7.57 -13.86
C GLY A 16 11.79 7.97 -13.09
N ILE A 17 11.89 8.94 -12.17
CA ILE A 17 10.77 9.33 -11.32
C ILE A 17 9.71 10.08 -12.13
N THR A 18 8.49 9.56 -12.11
CA THR A 18 7.31 10.08 -12.83
C THR A 18 6.32 10.81 -11.92
N HIS A 19 6.35 10.50 -10.62
CA HIS A 19 5.36 10.92 -9.65
C HIS A 19 6.07 11.29 -8.34
N VAL A 20 5.64 12.37 -7.69
CA VAL A 20 6.20 12.81 -6.39
C VAL A 20 5.09 13.08 -5.40
N LEU A 21 5.14 12.40 -4.26
CA LEU A 21 4.29 12.70 -3.10
C LEU A 21 5.12 13.47 -2.08
N ASN A 22 4.90 14.77 -2.00
CA ASN A 22 5.55 15.67 -1.06
C ASN A 22 4.74 15.75 0.24
N VAL A 23 5.25 15.11 1.29
CA VAL A 23 4.65 15.04 2.63
C VAL A 23 5.38 16.04 3.54
N SER A 24 5.33 17.32 3.15
CA SER A 24 5.91 18.43 3.91
C SER A 24 5.09 19.70 3.74
N ASP A 25 5.01 20.48 4.81
CA ASP A 25 4.58 21.89 4.84
C ASP A 25 5.68 22.84 4.31
N ASP A 26 6.95 22.50 4.57
CA ASP A 26 8.11 23.39 4.45
C ASP A 26 8.92 23.25 3.14
N ILE A 27 8.73 22.16 2.39
CA ILE A 27 9.55 21.79 1.24
C ILE A 27 8.81 22.05 -0.09
N PRO A 28 9.38 22.79 -1.05
CA PRO A 28 8.75 23.03 -2.35
C PRO A 28 8.91 21.86 -3.34
N ASN A 29 8.06 21.85 -4.36
CA ASN A 29 8.14 20.91 -5.48
C ASN A 29 9.21 21.36 -6.51
N TYR A 30 10.43 20.83 -6.39
CA TYR A 30 11.60 21.36 -7.12
C TYR A 30 11.53 21.35 -8.67
N PHE A 31 10.66 20.53 -9.28
CA PHE A 31 10.58 20.36 -10.74
C PHE A 31 9.15 20.52 -11.31
N GLU A 32 8.21 21.10 -10.55
CA GLU A 32 6.79 21.22 -10.95
C GLU A 32 6.57 22.02 -12.23
N THR A 33 7.38 23.07 -12.46
CA THR A 33 7.36 23.87 -13.70
C THR A 33 8.35 23.38 -14.77
N ASN A 34 9.00 22.24 -14.57
CA ASN A 34 10.06 21.75 -15.44
C ASN A 34 9.54 20.73 -16.47
N ASN A 35 9.16 21.24 -17.64
CA ASN A 35 8.64 20.48 -18.77
C ASN A 35 9.55 19.32 -19.24
N CYS A 36 10.84 19.29 -18.87
CA CYS A 36 11.75 18.19 -19.21
C CYS A 36 11.53 16.91 -18.39
N PHE A 37 10.74 16.96 -17.32
CA PHE A 37 10.55 15.83 -16.40
C PHE A 37 9.15 15.21 -16.44
N ASN A 38 8.11 16.00 -16.78
CA ASN A 38 6.70 15.56 -16.79
C ASN A 38 6.29 14.81 -15.50
N ILE A 39 6.67 15.35 -14.34
CA ILE A 39 6.35 14.77 -13.03
C ILE A 39 4.96 15.21 -12.60
N ASN A 40 4.13 14.24 -12.23
CA ASN A 40 2.88 14.48 -11.52
C ASN A 40 3.18 14.67 -10.02
N TYR A 41 2.79 15.81 -9.44
CA TYR A 41 3.03 16.16 -8.05
C TYR A 41 1.74 16.06 -7.21
N GLU A 42 1.88 15.59 -5.97
CA GLU A 42 0.82 15.61 -4.96
C GLU A 42 1.39 16.09 -3.62
N ASN A 43 0.64 16.95 -2.92
CA ASN A 43 1.13 17.66 -1.74
C ASN A 43 0.24 17.43 -0.52
N ILE A 44 0.88 17.00 0.57
CA ILE A 44 0.31 16.83 1.89
C ILE A 44 1.09 17.75 2.83
N PHE A 45 0.57 18.97 3.01
CA PHE A 45 1.13 19.97 3.91
C PHE A 45 0.84 19.56 5.36
N ILE A 46 1.87 19.06 6.05
CA ILE A 46 1.78 18.60 7.44
C ILE A 46 3.15 18.66 8.11
N GLU A 47 3.20 19.15 9.35
CA GLU A 47 4.40 19.15 10.20
C GLU A 47 4.76 17.75 10.72
N ASP A 48 5.92 17.60 11.37
CA ASP A 48 6.43 16.30 11.88
C ASP A 48 6.18 16.09 13.39
N THR A 49 5.08 16.66 13.92
CA THR A 49 4.70 16.59 15.34
C THR A 49 3.81 15.38 15.64
N GLU A 50 3.68 15.02 16.93
CA GLU A 50 2.91 13.85 17.37
C GLU A 50 1.38 14.11 17.41
N ASP A 51 0.96 15.37 17.41
CA ASP A 51 -0.45 15.78 17.36
C ASP A 51 -0.96 16.05 15.93
N ALA A 52 -0.08 16.08 14.93
CA ALA A 52 -0.48 16.37 13.55
C ALA A 52 -1.31 15.21 12.93
N PRO A 53 -2.50 15.47 12.37
CA PRO A 53 -3.46 14.43 12.00
C PRO A 53 -3.14 13.76 10.65
N ILE A 54 -1.99 13.09 10.55
CA ILE A 54 -1.48 12.49 9.31
C ILE A 54 -2.41 11.43 8.71
N HIS A 55 -3.20 10.78 9.57
CA HIS A 55 -4.16 9.74 9.20
C HIS A 55 -5.29 10.25 8.28
N HIS A 56 -5.68 11.53 8.38
CA HIS A 56 -6.66 12.15 7.46
C HIS A 56 -6.25 12.04 5.98
N TYR A 57 -4.94 11.95 5.72
CA TYR A 57 -4.40 11.89 4.36
C TYR A 57 -4.10 10.48 3.85
N PHE A 58 -4.31 9.43 4.67
CA PHE A 58 -3.93 8.06 4.31
C PHE A 58 -4.59 7.57 3.01
N SER A 59 -5.91 7.74 2.85
CA SER A 59 -6.60 7.35 1.61
C SER A 59 -6.19 8.19 0.39
N ARG A 60 -5.84 9.47 0.56
CA ARG A 60 -5.33 10.34 -0.52
C ARG A 60 -3.93 9.90 -0.97
N ALA A 61 -3.02 9.71 0.00
CA ALA A 61 -1.66 9.21 -0.25
C ALA A 61 -1.68 7.81 -0.89
N PHE A 62 -2.53 6.90 -0.39
CA PHE A 62 -2.70 5.56 -0.96
C PHE A 62 -3.14 5.64 -2.42
N ASN A 63 -4.22 6.37 -2.71
CA ASN A 63 -4.75 6.48 -4.07
C ASN A 63 -3.73 7.07 -5.05
N PHE A 64 -2.98 8.10 -4.65
CA PHE A 64 -1.91 8.67 -5.49
C PHE A 64 -0.80 7.65 -5.79
N ILE A 65 -0.29 6.96 -4.76
CA ILE A 65 0.78 5.95 -4.94
C ILE A 65 0.26 4.78 -5.79
N ASP A 66 -0.95 4.28 -5.52
CA ASP A 66 -1.48 3.09 -6.20
C ASP A 66 -1.81 3.37 -7.67
N GLN A 67 -2.42 4.51 -7.99
CA GLN A 67 -2.72 4.90 -9.37
C GLN A 67 -1.45 5.22 -10.18
N ALA A 68 -0.42 5.77 -9.53
CA ALA A 68 0.86 6.05 -10.16
C ALA A 68 1.66 4.78 -10.50
N LEU A 69 1.49 3.70 -9.72
CA LEU A 69 2.12 2.40 -9.98
C LEU A 69 1.25 1.54 -10.91
N PHE A 70 -0.06 1.55 -10.70
CA PHE A 70 -1.05 0.66 -11.32
C PHE A 70 -2.28 1.47 -11.79
N PRO A 71 -2.15 2.29 -12.85
CA PRO A 71 -3.25 3.12 -13.34
C PRO A 71 -4.39 2.25 -13.88
N LYS A 72 -5.63 2.65 -13.59
CA LYS A 72 -6.82 1.99 -14.14
C LYS A 72 -6.96 2.29 -15.63
N SER A 73 -7.26 1.28 -16.43
CA SER A 73 -7.60 1.40 -17.84
C SER A 73 -8.82 2.31 -18.03
N VAL A 74 -8.75 3.23 -19.01
CA VAL A 74 -9.87 4.13 -19.33
C VAL A 74 -10.80 3.45 -20.32
N GLY A 75 -11.55 2.48 -19.82
CA GLY A 75 -12.48 1.61 -20.53
C GLY A 75 -13.03 0.57 -19.56
N GLY A 76 -14.28 0.13 -19.77
CA GLY A 76 -14.91 -0.84 -18.85
C GLY A 76 -14.17 -2.17 -18.79
N GLU A 77 -14.03 -2.70 -17.58
CA GLU A 77 -13.77 -4.12 -17.26
C GLU A 77 -12.74 -4.85 -18.15
N THR A 78 -11.44 -4.63 -17.89
CA THR A 78 -10.44 -5.68 -18.14
C THR A 78 -9.31 -5.61 -17.11
N LEU A 79 -8.82 -6.80 -16.74
CA LEU A 79 -7.67 -7.04 -15.85
C LEU A 79 -6.33 -6.60 -16.46
N LEU A 80 -5.24 -6.93 -15.75
CA LEU A 80 -3.83 -6.85 -16.16
C LEU A 80 -3.65 -7.02 -17.68
N GLY A 81 -3.06 -6.02 -18.33
CA GLY A 81 -2.65 -6.07 -19.73
C GLY A 81 -1.48 -7.01 -19.98
N CYS A 82 -1.70 -8.31 -19.87
CA CYS A 82 -0.81 -9.34 -20.42
C CYS A 82 -0.87 -9.25 -21.95
N ALA A 83 0.28 -9.13 -22.62
CA ALA A 83 0.33 -9.02 -24.07
C ALA A 83 0.07 -10.39 -24.73
N ASN A 84 -1.07 -10.51 -25.40
CA ASN A 84 -1.44 -11.55 -26.39
C ASN A 84 -1.54 -13.01 -25.88
N ALA A 85 -2.75 -13.43 -25.48
CA ALA A 85 -3.25 -14.79 -25.67
C ALA A 85 -4.79 -14.80 -25.60
N ASP A 86 -5.46 -15.64 -26.38
CA ASP A 86 -6.93 -15.69 -26.49
C ASP A 86 -7.53 -16.85 -25.68
N SER A 87 -8.51 -16.61 -24.80
CA SER A 87 -9.67 -17.49 -24.49
C SER A 87 -10.48 -17.02 -23.27
N GLU A 88 -11.73 -17.50 -23.13
CA GLU A 88 -12.72 -17.07 -22.12
C GLU A 88 -12.43 -17.53 -20.67
N HIS A 89 -11.23 -18.00 -20.36
CA HIS A 89 -10.90 -18.58 -19.05
C HIS A 89 -10.67 -17.56 -17.92
N ASP A 90 -10.36 -16.30 -18.26
CA ASP A 90 -9.78 -15.33 -17.32
C ASP A 90 -10.75 -14.79 -16.24
N LEU A 91 -12.07 -14.82 -16.48
CA LEU A 91 -13.05 -14.27 -15.52
C LEU A 91 -13.07 -15.04 -14.18
N VAL A 92 -12.87 -16.36 -14.21
CA VAL A 92 -12.85 -17.21 -13.00
C VAL A 92 -11.57 -16.99 -12.18
N PHE A 93 -10.47 -16.57 -12.82
CA PHE A 93 -9.19 -16.40 -12.13
C PHE A 93 -9.16 -15.21 -11.16
N GLY A 94 -9.89 -14.13 -11.41
CA GLY A 94 -9.86 -12.93 -10.54
C GLY A 94 -10.36 -13.21 -9.13
N GLU A 95 -11.49 -13.91 -9.02
CA GLU A 95 -12.12 -14.25 -7.74
C GLU A 95 -11.33 -15.35 -7.01
N LEU A 96 -10.98 -16.43 -7.73
CA LEU A 96 -10.22 -17.56 -7.18
C LEU A 96 -8.81 -17.15 -6.71
N ALA A 97 -8.12 -16.27 -7.45
CA ALA A 97 -6.81 -15.75 -7.04
C ALA A 97 -6.89 -14.91 -5.76
N THR A 98 -7.99 -14.19 -5.55
CA THR A 98 -8.25 -13.36 -4.37
C THR A 98 -8.52 -14.23 -3.13
N VAL A 99 -9.40 -15.23 -3.25
CA VAL A 99 -9.65 -16.22 -2.18
C VAL A 99 -8.36 -16.97 -1.80
N THR A 100 -7.56 -17.38 -2.80
CA THR A 100 -6.29 -18.07 -2.56
C THR A 100 -5.26 -17.14 -1.90
N LEU A 101 -5.25 -15.84 -2.23
CA LEU A 101 -4.42 -14.84 -1.55
C LEU A 101 -4.79 -14.68 -0.07
N LYS A 102 -6.10 -14.63 0.24
CA LYS A 102 -6.60 -14.52 1.61
C LYS A 102 -6.21 -15.75 2.45
N LEU A 103 -6.45 -16.96 1.93
CA LEU A 103 -6.13 -18.21 2.61
C LEU A 103 -4.62 -18.43 2.82
N GLU A 104 -3.78 -18.05 1.85
CA GLU A 104 -2.32 -18.07 1.99
C GLU A 104 -1.82 -17.05 3.03
N LEU A 105 -2.39 -15.84 3.05
CA LEU A 105 -2.06 -14.80 4.04
C LEU A 105 -2.47 -15.22 5.46
N GLU A 106 -3.65 -15.81 5.64
CA GLU A 106 -4.14 -16.27 6.94
C GLU A 106 -3.30 -17.43 7.47
N THR A 107 -2.96 -18.40 6.62
CA THR A 107 -2.04 -19.49 6.97
C THR A 107 -0.64 -18.95 7.34
N ALA A 108 -0.15 -17.94 6.62
CA ALA A 108 1.10 -17.26 6.91
C ALA A 108 1.07 -16.48 8.24
N VAL A 109 -0.04 -15.81 8.55
CA VAL A 109 -0.23 -15.07 9.81
C VAL A 109 -0.31 -16.04 10.99
N VAL A 110 -1.14 -17.07 10.92
CA VAL A 110 -1.31 -18.06 12.00
C VAL A 110 0.02 -18.76 12.34
N SER A 111 0.84 -19.09 11.34
CA SER A 111 2.16 -19.70 11.55
C SER A 111 3.23 -18.72 12.05
N ALA A 112 3.18 -17.45 11.66
CA ALA A 112 4.14 -16.43 12.12
C ALA A 112 3.98 -16.04 13.59
N TRP A 113 2.86 -16.36 14.24
CA TRP A 113 2.57 -15.96 15.63
C TRP A 113 3.17 -16.89 16.71
N GLN A 114 3.86 -17.98 16.36
CA GLN A 114 4.36 -18.95 17.35
C GLN A 114 5.86 -18.85 17.69
N GLU A 115 6.74 -18.35 16.81
CA GLU A 115 8.19 -18.26 17.10
C GLU A 115 8.87 -16.97 16.60
N ASP A 116 9.40 -16.20 17.58
CA ASP A 116 10.52 -15.23 17.45
C ASP A 116 10.33 -14.04 16.49
N GLU A 117 10.16 -12.83 17.06
CA GLU A 117 10.05 -11.56 16.33
C GLU A 117 11.23 -11.29 15.36
N THR A 118 12.40 -11.92 15.56
CA THR A 118 13.57 -11.72 14.71
C THR A 118 13.55 -12.52 13.40
N LYS A 119 12.78 -13.62 13.32
CA LYS A 119 12.71 -14.47 12.10
C LYS A 119 11.72 -13.97 11.05
N CYS A 120 10.76 -13.11 11.43
CA CYS A 120 9.72 -12.58 10.55
C CYS A 120 10.22 -11.75 9.36
N ALA A 121 11.51 -11.42 9.29
CA ALA A 121 12.09 -10.61 8.20
C ALA A 121 12.37 -11.38 6.89
N ALA A 122 12.34 -12.71 6.90
CA ALA A 122 12.90 -13.54 5.83
C ALA A 122 11.91 -14.31 4.95
N PHE A 123 10.60 -14.36 5.30
CA PHE A 123 9.63 -15.18 4.57
C PHE A 123 8.35 -14.41 4.20
N ASN A 124 7.62 -14.92 3.21
CA ASN A 124 6.40 -14.35 2.58
C ASN A 124 6.53 -12.99 1.87
N VAL A 125 7.60 -12.21 2.08
CA VAL A 125 7.91 -11.07 1.18
C VAL A 125 8.06 -11.55 -0.26
N ASP A 126 8.80 -12.65 -0.51
CA ASP A 126 9.00 -13.19 -1.86
C ASP A 126 7.75 -13.82 -2.50
N VAL A 127 6.70 -14.16 -1.73
CA VAL A 127 5.44 -14.70 -2.26
C VAL A 127 4.50 -13.58 -2.69
N ALA A 128 4.33 -12.55 -1.85
CA ALA A 128 3.61 -11.33 -2.22
C ALA A 128 4.32 -10.60 -3.38
N VAL A 129 5.65 -10.48 -3.32
CA VAL A 129 6.48 -9.99 -4.44
C VAL A 129 6.42 -10.96 -5.63
N GLY A 130 6.24 -12.27 -5.41
CA GLY A 130 6.06 -13.27 -6.46
C GLY A 130 4.83 -13.00 -7.31
N ARG A 131 3.68 -12.71 -6.68
CA ARG A 131 2.46 -12.28 -7.41
C ARG A 131 2.63 -10.88 -8.04
N LEU A 132 3.32 -9.95 -7.38
CA LEU A 132 3.66 -8.64 -7.98
C LEU A 132 4.61 -8.73 -9.19
N ARG A 133 5.48 -9.75 -9.30
CA ARG A 133 6.43 -9.89 -10.43
C ARG A 133 5.73 -10.04 -11.79
N GLN A 134 4.45 -10.37 -11.81
CA GLN A 134 3.62 -10.40 -13.03
C GLN A 134 3.02 -9.03 -13.39
N ILE A 135 2.97 -8.08 -12.45
CA ILE A 135 2.41 -6.73 -12.65
C ILE A 135 3.56 -5.71 -12.63
N GLN A 136 4.04 -5.33 -13.82
CA GLN A 136 5.05 -4.27 -13.89
C GLN A 136 4.42 -2.91 -13.54
N PRO A 137 4.98 -2.15 -12.58
CA PRO A 137 4.50 -0.82 -12.26
C PRO A 137 4.77 0.13 -13.43
N GLN A 138 3.75 0.84 -13.89
CA GLN A 138 3.83 1.70 -15.08
C GLN A 138 4.52 3.03 -14.79
N GLY A 139 4.42 3.53 -13.56
CA GLY A 139 5.15 4.70 -13.07
C GLY A 139 6.09 4.39 -11.91
N ARG A 140 6.81 5.42 -11.49
CA ARG A 140 7.75 5.41 -10.35
C ARG A 140 7.49 6.61 -9.46
N VAL A 141 7.30 6.34 -8.17
CA VAL A 141 6.86 7.33 -7.16
C VAL A 141 7.98 7.63 -6.17
N LEU A 142 8.33 8.91 -6.03
CA LEU A 142 9.14 9.40 -4.92
C LEU A 142 8.23 9.99 -3.84
N VAL A 143 8.00 9.25 -2.76
CA VAL A 143 7.41 9.82 -1.53
C VAL A 143 8.53 10.45 -0.70
N HIS A 144 8.43 11.72 -0.32
CA HIS A 144 9.44 12.40 0.52
C HIS A 144 8.84 13.34 1.57
N CYS A 145 9.68 13.72 2.53
CA CYS A 145 9.49 14.87 3.41
C CYS A 145 10.87 15.55 3.60
N ALA A 146 11.03 16.51 4.51
CA ALA A 146 12.32 17.16 4.80
C ALA A 146 13.50 16.18 4.96
N MET A 147 13.49 15.33 6.00
CA MET A 147 14.57 14.35 6.28
C MET A 147 14.35 12.96 5.69
N GLY A 148 13.11 12.62 5.31
CA GLY A 148 12.73 11.26 4.94
C GLY A 148 12.84 10.26 6.09
N LYS A 149 12.51 10.67 7.32
CA LYS A 149 12.56 9.85 8.55
C LYS A 149 11.18 9.36 9.00
N SER A 150 10.30 10.32 9.27
CA SER A 150 8.97 10.13 9.89
C SER A 150 7.87 10.31 8.84
N ARG A 151 7.30 11.52 8.63
CA ARG A 151 6.23 11.85 7.64
C ARG A 151 6.16 10.94 6.40
N SER A 152 7.22 10.90 5.58
CA SER A 152 7.23 10.09 4.34
C SER A 152 7.26 8.58 4.57
N ALA A 153 7.87 8.13 5.66
CA ALA A 153 7.93 6.73 6.04
C ALA A 153 6.59 6.25 6.63
N THR A 154 5.83 7.12 7.30
CA THR A 154 4.44 6.86 7.71
C THR A 154 3.59 6.54 6.49
N MET A 155 3.66 7.36 5.42
CA MET A 155 2.89 7.12 4.19
C MET A 155 3.29 5.82 3.47
N ILE A 156 4.59 5.50 3.37
CA ILE A 156 5.03 4.21 2.80
C ILE A 156 4.60 3.03 3.69
N THR A 157 4.68 3.17 5.02
CA THR A 157 4.26 2.11 5.96
C THR A 157 2.76 1.85 5.81
N MET A 158 1.92 2.90 5.84
CA MET A 158 0.49 2.81 5.58
C MET A 158 0.19 2.18 4.22
N TYR A 159 0.91 2.58 3.15
CA TYR A 159 0.71 1.99 1.82
C TYR A 159 0.99 0.48 1.82
N LEU A 160 2.08 0.02 2.46
CA LEU A 160 2.37 -1.40 2.60
C LEU A 160 1.32 -2.14 3.44
N MET A 161 0.86 -1.53 4.54
CA MET A 161 -0.22 -2.06 5.37
C MET A 161 -1.52 -2.24 4.56
N LYS A 162 -1.94 -1.20 3.82
CA LYS A 162 -3.20 -1.21 3.07
C LYS A 162 -3.15 -2.07 1.79
N LYS A 163 -2.04 -2.05 1.05
CA LYS A 163 -1.92 -2.78 -0.23
C LYS A 163 -1.72 -4.29 -0.04
N PHE A 164 -1.12 -4.71 1.08
CA PHE A 164 -0.72 -6.10 1.33
C PHE A 164 -1.24 -6.68 2.65
N LEU A 165 -2.22 -6.01 3.28
CA LEU A 165 -2.86 -6.37 4.56
C LEU A 165 -1.86 -6.67 5.70
N LEU A 166 -0.72 -5.95 5.71
CA LEU A 166 0.36 -6.20 6.65
C LEU A 166 0.10 -5.51 8.02
N PRO A 167 0.40 -6.17 9.15
CA PRO A 167 0.38 -5.52 10.45
C PRO A 167 1.49 -4.46 10.53
N TYR A 168 1.22 -3.38 11.26
CA TYR A 168 2.10 -2.20 11.36
C TYR A 168 3.58 -2.55 11.66
N LYS A 169 3.84 -3.41 12.66
CA LYS A 169 5.21 -3.87 13.01
C LYS A 169 5.96 -4.39 11.79
N LEU A 170 5.34 -5.26 10.99
CA LEU A 170 5.96 -5.90 9.83
C LEU A 170 6.17 -4.90 8.69
N ALA A 171 5.15 -4.09 8.37
CA ALA A 171 5.25 -3.04 7.35
C ALA A 171 6.38 -2.05 7.67
N ARG A 172 6.45 -1.55 8.92
CA ARG A 172 7.51 -0.64 9.37
C ARG A 172 8.89 -1.29 9.29
N ASN A 173 9.02 -2.57 9.64
CA ASN A 173 10.30 -3.28 9.56
C ASN A 173 10.77 -3.46 8.10
N ILE A 174 9.86 -3.68 7.15
CA ILE A 174 10.18 -3.68 5.71
C ILE A 174 10.69 -2.30 5.27
N VAL A 175 10.07 -1.20 5.72
CA VAL A 175 10.56 0.16 5.43
C VAL A 175 11.93 0.42 6.09
N LYS A 176 12.13 0.00 7.35
CA LYS A 176 13.37 0.16 8.12
C LYS A 176 14.55 -0.60 7.49
N THR A 177 14.36 -1.82 6.98
CA THR A 177 15.43 -2.58 6.30
C THR A 177 15.84 -1.97 4.94
N ARG A 178 14.95 -1.21 4.29
CA ARG A 178 15.28 -0.45 3.07
C ARG A 178 15.83 0.96 3.36
N ARG A 179 15.63 1.48 4.57
CA ARG A 179 16.15 2.78 5.02
C ARG A 179 16.30 2.80 6.54
N GLU A 180 17.47 2.41 7.03
CA GLU A 180 17.81 2.27 8.46
C GLU A 180 17.52 3.53 9.31
N THR A 181 17.65 4.72 8.70
CA THR A 181 17.41 6.02 9.31
C THR A 181 15.93 6.35 9.55
N VAL A 182 14.99 5.49 9.12
CA VAL A 182 13.55 5.66 9.35
C VAL A 182 13.21 5.59 10.82
N GLU A 183 12.42 6.57 11.26
CA GLU A 183 12.12 6.86 12.65
C GLU A 183 10.85 7.70 12.62
N ILE A 184 9.73 7.08 12.96
CA ILE A 184 8.38 7.67 12.93
C ILE A 184 8.05 8.17 14.34
N ASN A 185 7.49 9.38 14.47
CA ASN A 185 7.12 9.94 15.77
C ASN A 185 5.96 9.14 16.44
N ASN A 186 5.80 9.22 17.76
CA ASN A 186 4.92 8.28 18.47
C ASN A 186 3.43 8.49 18.14
N GLY A 187 3.01 9.71 17.83
CA GLY A 187 1.65 10.00 17.38
C GLY A 187 1.34 9.36 16.02
N PHE A 188 2.28 9.45 15.07
CA PHE A 188 2.17 8.79 13.78
C PHE A 188 2.24 7.26 13.90
N ILE A 189 2.92 6.71 14.92
CA ILE A 189 2.86 5.28 15.26
C ILE A 189 1.45 4.91 15.71
N GLY A 190 0.87 5.61 16.70
CA GLY A 190 -0.50 5.35 17.16
C GLY A 190 -1.52 5.47 16.04
N HIS A 191 -1.38 6.45 15.15
CA HIS A 191 -2.20 6.58 13.94
C HIS A 191 -2.08 5.40 12.96
N LEU A 192 -0.90 4.77 12.81
CA LEU A 192 -0.74 3.56 12.01
C LEU A 192 -1.35 2.33 12.70
N GLU A 193 -1.23 2.24 14.03
CA GLU A 193 -1.79 1.14 14.82
C GLU A 193 -3.33 1.17 14.80
N THR A 194 -3.94 2.32 15.11
CA THR A 194 -5.40 2.54 14.99
C THR A 194 -5.91 2.35 13.55
N PHE A 195 -5.12 2.70 12.53
CA PHE A 195 -5.46 2.40 11.13
C PHE A 195 -5.47 0.89 10.86
N GLY A 196 -4.49 0.13 11.39
CA GLY A 196 -4.49 -1.33 11.29
C GLY A 196 -5.70 -1.98 11.98
N GLU A 197 -6.10 -1.46 13.15
CA GLU A 197 -7.25 -1.97 13.91
C GLU A 197 -8.60 -1.69 13.25
N ASN A 198 -8.75 -0.53 12.58
CA ASN A 198 -10.03 -0.07 12.03
C ASN A 198 -10.21 -0.30 10.52
N ASP A 199 -9.18 -0.12 9.70
CA ASP A 199 -9.30 -0.19 8.22
C ASP A 199 -8.96 -1.58 7.64
N LEU A 200 -8.19 -2.42 8.36
CA LEU A 200 -7.76 -3.73 7.86
C LEU A 200 -8.52 -4.90 8.49
N LYS A 201 -8.97 -4.74 9.73
CA LYS A 201 -9.60 -5.82 10.51
C LYS A 201 -10.95 -6.28 9.92
N TYR A 202 -11.71 -5.38 9.30
CA TYR A 202 -13.02 -5.71 8.73
C TYR A 202 -12.93 -6.60 7.48
N HIS A 203 -11.95 -6.38 6.59
CA HIS A 203 -11.73 -7.24 5.40
C HIS A 203 -11.35 -8.69 5.73
N LEU A 204 -10.90 -8.97 6.96
CA LEU A 204 -10.70 -10.35 7.41
C LEU A 204 -12.01 -11.01 7.83
N VAL A 205 -13.01 -10.27 8.31
CA VAL A 205 -14.27 -10.80 8.87
C VAL A 205 -15.35 -11.06 7.79
N GLU A 206 -15.27 -10.39 6.64
CA GLU A 206 -16.27 -10.46 5.56
C GLU A 206 -16.24 -11.77 4.72
N SER A 207 -15.60 -12.85 5.17
CA SER A 207 -15.64 -14.17 4.51
C SER A 207 -16.59 -15.19 5.16
N ASP A 208 -17.04 -14.95 6.39
CA ASP A 208 -17.50 -16.02 7.28
C ASP A 208 -19.03 -16.00 7.55
N ASN A 209 -19.82 -15.25 6.76
CA ASN A 209 -21.25 -15.01 7.04
C ASN A 209 -22.24 -15.30 5.89
N ASP A 210 -21.81 -15.69 4.69
CA ASP A 210 -22.72 -16.00 3.56
C ASP A 210 -22.92 -17.51 3.36
N SER A 211 -23.33 -18.24 4.42
CA SER A 211 -23.80 -19.63 4.26
C SER A 211 -24.76 -20.15 5.34
N GLU A 212 -25.86 -19.45 5.64
CA GLU A 212 -27.10 -20.15 6.05
C GLU A 212 -28.38 -19.32 5.80
N SER A 213 -29.15 -19.69 4.77
CA SER A 213 -30.57 -19.29 4.67
C SER A 213 -31.44 -20.36 4.01
N THR A 214 -32.50 -20.74 4.72
CA THR A 214 -33.78 -21.32 4.26
C THR A 214 -33.82 -22.65 3.48
N GLU A 215 -34.08 -23.73 4.22
CA GLU A 215 -35.17 -24.70 3.97
C GLU A 215 -35.85 -24.98 5.34
N GLY A 216 -37.17 -25.18 5.50
CA GLY A 216 -38.32 -24.97 4.61
C GLY A 216 -39.60 -25.63 5.18
N GLU A 217 -40.67 -24.83 5.44
CA GLU A 217 -42.08 -25.22 5.76
C GLU A 217 -42.31 -26.16 6.98
N GLU A 218 -43.46 -26.22 7.66
CA GLU A 218 -44.74 -25.47 7.68
C GLU A 218 -45.00 -25.05 9.17
N ALA A 219 -46.12 -24.55 9.73
CA ALA A 219 -47.53 -24.38 9.34
C ALA A 219 -48.17 -23.21 10.14
N ILE A 220 -49.45 -22.87 9.90
CA ILE A 220 -50.23 -21.91 10.71
C ILE A 220 -51.59 -22.50 11.16
N VAL A 221 -51.85 -22.45 12.47
CA VAL A 221 -53.18 -22.39 13.12
C VAL A 221 -52.96 -21.59 14.41
N CYS A 222 -53.75 -20.59 14.81
CA CYS A 222 -55.17 -20.31 14.56
C CYS A 222 -55.46 -19.07 13.69
#